data_AF-A0A8H7J2Q3-F1
#
_entry.id   AF-A0A8H7J2Q3-F1
#
_cell.length_a   1.000
_cell.length_b   1.000
_cell.length_c   1.000
_cell.angle_alpha   90.00
_cell.angle_beta   90.00
_cell.angle_gamma   90.00
#
_symmetry.space_group_name_H-M   'P 1'
#
loop_
_entity.id
_entity.type
_entity.pdbx_description
1 polymer ?
#
loop_
_entity_poly.entity_id
_entity_poly.type
_entity_poly.pdbx_seq_one_letter_code
_entity_poly.pdbx_strand_id
1 'polypeptide(L)'
;MVGVPGRSKGCVTCRKRKKGCDSKHPACSQCLERNIECGGYDLNRVFITSKYVHSTPPISPPPMPRRDSMMDLVAITASTYHVISPSLERSAFSVKGMEAVFELFPTHKDAGGALQLANQFSGMLATLSVQEEALRQTISAVGLVALGKGSNDQVLQRKGRTLYGKALQEMALALHNPRRRTIEALLATTMLMGLYEILYGADGENLTQARNWMSHAQGELALIVSRGPEAFTTDTAHLMFTFARYNSAISGVRSRKPAVFNEKQWKMIPWRGRVKPPSDAIIDILLEIPEILSELDYIDSLSPDDERFDCLRLKTTSKCWTAHCQLDTWFKNNSHEIYTADTEAPVPIEFTNLGIASLSLRYWATATLLYQSLDRALRYSLHDNLSPYVNRPHGRPFGRLIVRSVPWLFRRENGVAGASAVSFPLGVALMCLRQSDVPDPEYMNLVFHVWNDPQWPSSVKDFLKSMGNSISLPTRQVPENPVTWSTSELKPIFDIHGNVITGPFDKKSGLHEVV
;
A
#
# COMPACT_ATOMS: atom_id res chain seq x y z
N MET A 1 1.19 16.06 57.07
CA MET A 1 1.01 15.80 55.62
C MET A 1 2.16 16.44 54.88
N VAL A 2 3.10 15.63 54.42
CA VAL A 2 4.22 16.04 53.56
C VAL A 2 3.82 15.72 52.12
N GLY A 3 3.78 16.75 51.27
CA GLY A 3 3.33 16.65 49.88
C GLY A 3 4.31 15.87 49.01
N VAL A 4 3.75 15.13 48.04
CA VAL A 4 4.49 14.38 47.02
C VAL A 4 5.54 15.29 46.35
N PRO A 5 6.83 14.93 46.37
CA PRO A 5 7.89 15.75 45.79
C PRO A 5 7.91 15.57 44.27
N GLY A 6 7.72 16.66 43.51
CA GLY A 6 7.98 16.63 42.07
C GLY A 6 7.12 17.54 41.22
N ARG A 7 7.38 18.85 41.27
CA ARG A 7 7.48 19.80 40.13
C ARG A 7 7.28 21.22 40.66
N SER A 8 8.36 21.99 40.72
CA SER A 8 8.28 23.43 40.99
C SER A 8 7.37 24.10 39.95
N LYS A 9 6.49 25.00 40.40
CA LYS A 9 5.61 25.82 39.55
C LYS A 9 6.37 26.98 38.87
N GLY A 10 7.64 27.17 39.16
CA GLY A 10 8.43 28.25 38.57
C GLY A 10 8.67 28.08 37.07
N CYS A 11 9.01 29.18 36.40
CA CYS A 11 9.38 29.16 34.99
C CYS A 11 10.60 28.26 34.75
N VAL A 12 10.76 27.79 33.52
CA VAL A 12 11.88 26.91 33.10
C VAL A 12 13.22 27.53 33.50
N THR A 13 13.42 28.83 33.27
CA THR A 13 14.66 29.54 33.61
C THR A 13 14.93 29.55 35.12
N CYS A 14 13.95 29.89 35.96
CA CYS A 14 14.13 29.94 37.42
C CYS A 14 14.32 28.54 38.02
N ARG A 15 13.64 27.52 37.50
CA ARG A 15 13.84 26.12 37.93
C ARG A 15 15.24 25.63 37.62
N LYS A 16 15.74 25.87 36.40
CA LYS A 16 17.11 25.51 35.99
C LYS A 16 18.16 26.18 36.90
N ARG A 17 17.91 27.41 37.31
CA ARG A 17 18.80 28.19 38.19
C ARG A 17 18.59 27.95 39.69
N LYS A 18 17.61 27.12 40.08
CA LYS A 18 17.20 26.86 41.48
C LYS A 18 16.97 28.16 42.26
N LYS A 19 16.31 29.14 41.64
CA LYS A 19 15.91 30.41 42.26
C LYS A 19 14.39 30.49 42.39
N GLY A 20 13.91 31.30 43.35
CA GLY A 20 12.48 31.56 43.53
C GLY A 20 11.86 32.17 42.27
N CYS A 21 10.63 31.77 41.95
CA CYS A 21 9.88 32.27 40.81
C CYS A 21 8.54 32.84 41.28
N ASP A 22 8.20 34.06 40.87
CA ASP A 22 6.92 34.71 41.23
C ASP A 22 5.72 34.25 40.39
N SER A 23 5.95 33.40 39.38
CA SER A 23 4.91 32.76 38.56
C SER A 23 4.03 33.72 37.73
N LYS A 24 4.49 34.96 37.47
CA LYS A 24 3.78 35.90 36.58
C LYS A 24 3.90 35.51 35.10
N HIS A 25 2.83 35.75 34.34
CA HIS A 25 2.77 35.57 32.88
C HIS A 25 2.73 36.93 32.16
N PRO A 26 3.30 37.06 30.94
CA PRO A 26 3.97 36.01 30.15
C PRO A 26 5.40 35.69 30.61
N ALA A 27 6.03 36.53 31.44
CA ALA A 27 7.36 36.33 32.00
C ALA A 27 7.42 36.66 33.51
N CYS A 28 8.31 36.00 34.26
CA CYS A 28 8.47 36.22 35.69
C CYS A 28 9.28 37.49 35.99
N SER A 29 8.98 38.21 37.09
CA SER A 29 9.66 39.47 37.41
C SER A 29 11.15 39.25 37.66
N GLN A 30 11.54 38.11 38.27
CA GLN A 30 12.96 37.83 38.53
C GLN A 30 13.80 37.63 37.27
N CYS A 31 13.21 37.18 36.16
CA CYS A 31 13.92 37.10 34.88
C CYS A 31 14.02 38.48 34.23
N LEU A 32 12.93 39.26 34.27
CA LEU A 32 12.90 40.62 33.71
C LEU A 32 13.88 41.57 34.41
N GLU A 33 13.85 41.62 35.75
CA GLU A 33 14.74 42.48 36.54
C GLU A 33 16.21 42.15 36.36
N ARG A 34 16.52 40.88 36.08
CA ARG A 34 17.90 40.41 35.84
C ARG A 34 18.31 40.48 34.38
N ASN A 35 17.45 41.03 33.52
CA ASN A 35 17.64 41.16 32.08
C ASN A 35 18.00 39.81 31.41
N ILE A 36 17.29 38.75 31.80
CA ILE A 36 17.50 37.38 31.30
C ILE A 36 16.21 36.86 30.67
N GLU A 37 16.34 36.19 29.53
CA GLU A 37 15.20 35.62 28.82
C GLU A 37 14.46 34.55 29.64
N CYS A 38 13.15 34.76 29.82
CA CYS A 38 12.29 33.86 30.57
C CYS A 38 11.77 32.76 29.65
N GLY A 39 12.23 31.52 29.84
CA GLY A 39 11.81 30.35 29.06
C GLY A 39 10.38 29.87 29.31
N GLY A 40 9.51 30.73 29.86
CA GLY A 40 8.10 30.44 30.11
C GLY A 40 7.83 29.37 31.17
N TYR A 41 6.57 28.96 31.28
CA TYR A 41 6.10 27.91 32.17
C TYR A 41 5.67 26.71 31.32
N ASP A 42 5.87 25.48 31.81
CA ASP A 42 5.41 24.30 31.09
C ASP A 42 3.88 24.36 30.95
N LEU A 43 3.39 24.31 29.71
CA LEU A 43 1.98 24.06 29.44
C LEU A 43 1.70 22.60 29.78
N ASN A 44 1.24 22.35 31.01
CA ASN A 44 0.70 21.04 31.35
C ASN A 44 -0.49 20.76 30.43
N ARG A 45 -0.39 19.72 29.58
CA ARG A 45 -1.56 19.15 28.91
C ARG A 45 -2.51 18.66 30.01
N VAL A 46 -3.65 19.34 30.16
CA VAL A 46 -4.69 18.93 31.09
C VAL A 46 -5.58 17.90 30.39
N PHE A 47 -5.61 16.67 30.89
CA PHE A 47 -6.68 15.73 30.56
C PHE A 47 -7.96 16.20 31.26
N ILE A 48 -8.92 16.72 30.51
CA ILE A 48 -10.25 17.06 31.03
C ILE A 48 -11.10 15.78 30.99
N THR A 49 -11.07 15.00 32.07
CA THR A 49 -12.20 14.10 32.36
C THR A 49 -13.37 14.96 32.82
N SER A 50 -14.32 15.20 31.92
CA SER A 50 -15.60 15.82 32.26
C SER A 50 -16.32 14.92 33.27
N LYS A 51 -16.22 15.27 34.56
CA LYS A 51 -17.17 14.81 35.57
C LYS A 51 -18.14 15.95 35.79
N TYR A 52 -19.30 15.83 35.17
CA TYR A 52 -20.45 16.66 35.47
C TYR A 52 -20.83 16.39 36.94
N VAL A 53 -20.67 17.38 37.81
CA VAL A 53 -21.23 17.35 39.16
C VAL A 53 -21.95 18.66 39.38
N HIS A 54 -23.26 18.56 39.50
CA HIS A 54 -24.14 19.65 39.89
C HIS A 54 -23.72 20.21 41.26
N SER A 55 -23.66 21.53 41.32
CA SER A 55 -23.44 22.31 42.53
C SER A 55 -24.60 22.15 43.51
N THR A 56 -24.32 21.84 44.77
CA THR A 56 -25.21 22.23 45.89
C THR A 56 -24.42 22.56 47.17
N PRO A 57 -24.90 23.50 48.01
CA PRO A 57 -24.19 24.06 49.17
C PRO A 57 -24.31 23.18 50.44
N PRO A 58 -23.63 23.53 51.54
CA PRO A 58 -23.32 22.59 52.61
C PRO A 58 -24.34 22.59 53.77
N ILE A 59 -24.43 21.48 54.52
CA ILE A 59 -24.34 21.38 56.01
C ILE A 59 -25.04 20.11 56.58
N SER A 60 -24.30 19.43 57.48
CA SER A 60 -24.66 18.54 58.63
C SER A 60 -25.13 17.07 58.45
N PRO A 61 -24.79 16.16 59.41
CA PRO A 61 -25.03 14.71 59.34
C PRO A 61 -26.21 14.24 60.25
N PRO A 62 -26.47 12.92 60.40
CA PRO A 62 -27.47 12.10 59.71
C PRO A 62 -28.72 11.76 60.59
N PRO A 63 -29.76 11.08 60.05
CA PRO A 63 -29.99 9.71 60.53
C PRO A 63 -30.50 8.71 59.45
N MET A 64 -30.21 7.43 59.68
CA MET A 64 -30.79 6.25 58.98
C MET A 64 -32.28 6.04 59.38
N PRO A 65 -32.96 4.98 58.89
CA PRO A 65 -33.23 4.61 57.50
C PRO A 65 -34.76 4.47 57.27
N ARG A 66 -35.26 4.58 56.03
CA ARG A 66 -36.52 3.93 55.65
C ARG A 66 -36.55 3.58 54.16
N ARG A 67 -36.96 2.33 53.91
CA ARG A 67 -37.17 1.68 52.61
C ARG A 67 -37.95 2.60 51.66
N ASP A 68 -37.57 2.66 50.39
CA ASP A 68 -38.52 2.93 49.31
C ASP A 68 -38.05 2.50 47.92
N SER A 69 -38.97 1.84 47.20
CA SER A 69 -39.39 2.00 45.78
C SER A 69 -38.36 1.97 44.62
N MET A 70 -37.05 1.89 44.89
CA MET A 70 -36.04 1.97 43.82
C MET A 70 -35.86 0.65 43.03
N MET A 71 -36.39 -0.47 43.51
CA MET A 71 -36.25 -1.76 42.83
C MET A 71 -37.10 -1.86 41.54
N ASP A 72 -38.26 -1.18 41.49
CA ASP A 72 -39.16 -1.28 40.33
C ASP A 72 -38.71 -0.41 39.14
N LEU A 73 -38.08 0.75 39.39
CA LEU A 73 -37.53 1.59 38.31
C LEU A 73 -36.26 0.99 37.67
N VAL A 74 -35.47 0.22 38.42
CA VAL A 74 -34.28 -0.47 37.89
C VAL A 74 -34.69 -1.66 37.02
N ALA A 75 -35.79 -2.36 37.37
CA ALA A 75 -36.32 -3.45 36.56
C ALA A 75 -36.89 -2.96 35.22
N ILE A 76 -37.57 -1.81 35.20
CA ILE A 76 -38.18 -1.24 33.98
C ILE A 76 -37.12 -0.68 33.02
N THR A 77 -36.00 -0.14 33.53
CA THR A 77 -34.91 0.38 32.68
C THR A 77 -33.94 -0.70 32.19
N ALA A 78 -33.81 -1.81 32.92
CA ALA A 78 -33.00 -2.97 32.50
C ALA A 78 -33.64 -3.79 31.36
N SER A 79 -34.96 -3.68 31.15
CA SER A 79 -35.66 -4.43 30.10
C SER A 79 -35.50 -3.84 28.69
N THR A 80 -34.98 -2.61 28.56
CA THR A 80 -34.88 -1.90 27.26
C THR A 80 -33.43 -1.70 26.79
N TYR A 81 -32.45 -1.94 27.65
CA TYR A 81 -31.03 -2.02 27.30
C TYR A 81 -30.47 -3.34 27.79
N HIS A 82 -30.36 -4.32 26.90
CA HIS A 82 -29.49 -5.46 27.15
C HIS A 82 -28.05 -4.95 27.24
N VAL A 83 -27.59 -4.69 28.47
CA VAL A 83 -26.17 -4.47 28.76
C VAL A 83 -25.47 -5.79 28.50
N ILE A 84 -24.97 -5.94 27.27
CA ILE A 84 -24.11 -7.05 26.89
C ILE A 84 -22.91 -7.02 27.84
N SER A 85 -22.59 -8.16 28.48
CA SER A 85 -21.45 -8.22 29.38
C SER A 85 -20.17 -7.81 28.62
N PRO A 86 -19.18 -7.14 29.24
CA PRO A 86 -17.96 -6.72 28.54
C PRO A 86 -17.19 -7.87 27.87
N SER A 87 -17.34 -9.11 28.34
CA SER A 87 -16.78 -10.31 27.70
C SER A 87 -17.57 -10.74 26.46
N LEU A 88 -18.91 -10.65 26.50
CA LEU A 88 -19.77 -10.93 25.36
C LEU A 88 -19.67 -9.80 24.30
N GLU A 89 -19.50 -8.57 24.74
CA GLU A 89 -19.25 -7.40 23.89
C GLU A 89 -17.91 -7.58 23.15
N ARG A 90 -16.84 -7.96 23.86
CA ARG A 90 -15.52 -8.22 23.26
C ARG A 90 -15.53 -9.38 22.27
N SER A 91 -16.21 -10.48 22.59
CA SER A 91 -16.31 -11.63 21.68
C SER A 91 -17.16 -11.32 20.46
N ALA A 92 -18.31 -10.65 20.62
CA ALA A 92 -19.13 -10.18 19.49
C ALA A 92 -18.36 -9.19 18.60
N PHE A 93 -17.61 -8.24 19.17
CA PHE A 93 -16.77 -7.31 18.40
C PHE A 93 -15.60 -8.02 17.71
N SER A 94 -14.99 -9.02 18.35
CA SER A 94 -13.91 -9.80 17.73
C SER A 94 -14.43 -10.63 16.55
N VAL A 95 -15.60 -11.24 16.69
CA VAL A 95 -16.24 -12.03 15.61
C VAL A 95 -16.67 -11.10 14.49
N LYS A 96 -17.43 -10.03 14.78
CA LYS A 96 -17.83 -9.04 13.77
C LYS A 96 -16.66 -8.34 13.09
N GLY A 97 -15.59 -8.05 13.84
CA GLY A 97 -14.38 -7.47 13.28
C GLY A 97 -13.66 -8.44 12.34
N MET A 98 -13.60 -9.72 12.71
CA MET A 98 -13.03 -10.77 11.87
C MET A 98 -13.88 -11.02 10.62
N GLU A 99 -15.21 -11.07 10.74
CA GLU A 99 -16.14 -11.10 9.60
C GLU A 99 -15.91 -9.91 8.68
N ALA A 100 -15.86 -8.68 9.22
CA ALA A 100 -15.60 -7.49 8.43
C ALA A 100 -14.25 -7.53 7.71
N VAL A 101 -13.20 -8.11 8.31
CA VAL A 101 -11.91 -8.32 7.64
C VAL A 101 -12.03 -9.36 6.53
N PHE A 102 -12.73 -10.48 6.75
CA PHE A 102 -12.94 -11.48 5.71
C PHE A 102 -13.84 -10.98 4.57
N GLU A 103 -14.77 -10.07 4.83
CA GLU A 103 -15.54 -9.38 3.79
C GLU A 103 -14.66 -8.49 2.91
N LEU A 104 -13.51 -7.99 3.39
CA LEU A 104 -12.53 -7.29 2.55
C LEU A 104 -11.82 -8.23 1.57
N PHE A 105 -11.81 -9.54 1.87
CA PHE A 105 -11.16 -10.60 1.09
C PHE A 105 -12.18 -11.70 0.75
N PRO A 106 -13.21 -11.40 -0.07
CA PRO A 106 -14.27 -12.35 -0.38
C PRO A 106 -13.68 -13.63 -0.98
N THR A 107 -14.21 -14.78 -0.57
CA THR A 107 -13.75 -16.06 -1.11
C THR A 107 -14.25 -16.22 -2.54
N HIS A 108 -13.33 -16.36 -3.49
CA HIS A 108 -13.69 -16.54 -4.90
C HIS A 108 -13.75 -18.02 -5.24
N LYS A 109 -14.86 -18.46 -5.86
CA LYS A 109 -15.15 -19.87 -6.18
C LYS A 109 -14.30 -20.43 -7.31
N ASP A 110 -13.92 -19.59 -8.28
CA ASP A 110 -13.13 -19.96 -9.47
C ASP A 110 -11.69 -19.41 -9.40
N ALA A 111 -11.03 -19.62 -8.27
CA ALA A 111 -9.74 -18.99 -7.97
C ALA A 111 -8.55 -19.77 -8.54
N GLY A 112 -8.09 -19.39 -9.73
CA GLY A 112 -6.75 -19.70 -10.23
C GLY A 112 -5.72 -18.63 -9.84
N GLY A 113 -4.44 -19.02 -9.68
CA GLY A 113 -3.32 -18.09 -9.54
C GLY A 113 -3.39 -17.16 -8.31
N ALA A 114 -3.26 -15.84 -8.53
CA ALA A 114 -3.18 -14.84 -7.45
C ALA A 114 -4.41 -14.83 -6.50
N LEU A 115 -5.58 -15.23 -6.99
CA LEU A 115 -6.82 -15.27 -6.22
C LEU A 115 -6.86 -16.49 -5.28
N GLN A 116 -6.20 -17.58 -5.67
CA GLN A 116 -6.03 -18.76 -4.83
C GLN A 116 -5.14 -18.43 -3.61
N LEU A 117 -4.07 -17.64 -3.83
CA LEU A 117 -3.21 -17.16 -2.76
C LEU A 117 -3.97 -16.28 -1.76
N ALA A 118 -4.86 -15.42 -2.25
CA ALA A 118 -5.73 -14.59 -1.39
C ALA A 118 -6.68 -15.44 -0.53
N ASN A 119 -7.31 -16.46 -1.11
CA ASN A 119 -8.15 -17.41 -0.36
C ASN A 119 -7.34 -18.17 0.71
N GLN A 120 -6.13 -18.63 0.38
CA GLN A 120 -5.22 -19.30 1.32
C GLN A 120 -4.78 -18.37 2.45
N PHE A 121 -4.52 -17.09 2.13
CA PHE A 121 -4.18 -16.06 3.11
C PHE A 121 -5.31 -15.86 4.13
N SER A 122 -6.56 -15.72 3.67
CA SER A 122 -7.71 -15.59 4.56
C SER A 122 -7.86 -16.78 5.52
N GLY A 123 -7.71 -18.01 5.02
CA GLY A 123 -7.75 -19.21 5.88
C GLY A 123 -6.60 -19.24 6.91
N MET A 124 -5.42 -18.78 6.53
CA MET A 124 -4.26 -18.70 7.40
C MET A 124 -4.41 -17.64 8.50
N LEU A 125 -4.98 -16.48 8.19
CA LEU A 125 -5.23 -15.41 9.15
C LEU A 125 -6.08 -15.90 10.33
N ALA A 126 -7.14 -16.68 10.06
CA ALA A 126 -7.97 -17.26 11.11
C ALA A 126 -7.12 -18.08 12.09
N THR A 127 -6.25 -18.95 11.57
CA THR A 127 -5.41 -19.86 12.36
C THR A 127 -4.34 -19.10 13.15
N LEU A 128 -3.61 -18.19 12.50
CA LEU A 128 -2.52 -17.45 13.14
C LEU A 128 -3.03 -16.44 14.19
N SER A 129 -4.24 -15.90 14.02
CA SER A 129 -4.80 -14.92 14.96
C SER A 129 -5.07 -15.47 16.36
N VAL A 130 -5.23 -16.79 16.49
CA VAL A 130 -5.37 -17.46 17.78
C VAL A 130 -4.06 -17.45 18.56
N GLN A 131 -2.92 -17.47 17.85
CA GLN A 131 -1.60 -17.67 18.43
C GLN A 131 -0.84 -16.37 18.69
N GLU A 132 -1.13 -15.29 17.94
CA GLU A 132 -0.44 -14.00 18.11
C GLU A 132 -1.37 -12.82 18.38
N GLU A 133 -1.08 -12.14 19.49
CA GLU A 133 -1.88 -11.01 19.97
C GLU A 133 -1.81 -9.80 19.04
N ALA A 134 -0.63 -9.50 18.49
CA ALA A 134 -0.46 -8.38 17.58
C ALA A 134 -1.33 -8.55 16.31
N LEU A 135 -1.42 -9.79 15.81
CA LEU A 135 -2.26 -10.13 14.66
C LEU A 135 -3.74 -9.97 15.00
N ARG A 136 -4.17 -10.51 16.15
CA ARG A 136 -5.56 -10.40 16.64
C ARG A 136 -6.00 -8.95 16.81
N GLN A 137 -5.16 -8.11 17.40
CA GLN A 137 -5.43 -6.68 17.57
C GLN A 137 -5.48 -5.95 16.22
N THR A 138 -4.62 -6.32 15.28
CA THR A 138 -4.61 -5.75 13.92
C THR A 138 -5.89 -6.09 13.16
N ILE A 139 -6.31 -7.37 13.18
CA ILE A 139 -7.58 -7.81 12.58
C ILE A 139 -8.75 -7.03 13.18
N SER A 140 -8.79 -6.92 14.52
CA SER A 140 -9.85 -6.16 15.21
C SER A 140 -9.81 -4.68 14.85
N ALA A 141 -8.63 -4.08 14.68
CA ALA A 141 -8.48 -2.69 14.30
C ALA A 141 -9.01 -2.44 12.87
N VAL A 142 -8.59 -3.26 11.91
CA VAL A 142 -9.07 -3.19 10.51
C VAL A 142 -10.59 -3.36 10.47
N GLY A 143 -11.12 -4.41 11.11
CA GLY A 143 -12.56 -4.68 11.12
C GLY A 143 -13.40 -3.57 11.76
N LEU A 144 -12.96 -3.01 12.90
CA LEU A 144 -13.70 -1.93 13.56
C LEU A 144 -13.67 -0.62 12.77
N VAL A 145 -12.55 -0.29 12.11
CA VAL A 145 -12.53 0.91 11.26
C VAL A 145 -13.36 0.68 9.99
N ALA A 146 -13.33 -0.52 9.41
CA ALA A 146 -14.18 -0.89 8.28
C ALA A 146 -15.67 -0.71 8.61
N LEU A 147 -16.13 -1.33 9.71
CA LEU A 147 -17.51 -1.21 10.20
C LEU A 147 -17.87 0.24 10.53
N GLY A 148 -17.00 0.94 11.27
CA GLY A 148 -17.22 2.32 11.66
C GLY A 148 -17.27 3.30 10.49
N LYS A 149 -16.54 3.05 9.40
CA LYS A 149 -16.70 3.82 8.16
C LYS A 149 -18.02 3.49 7.46
N GLY A 150 -18.36 2.19 7.35
CA GLY A 150 -19.59 1.74 6.71
C GLY A 150 -20.87 2.25 7.39
N SER A 151 -20.86 2.40 8.72
CA SER A 151 -21.98 2.91 9.51
C SER A 151 -21.87 4.40 9.87
N ASN A 152 -20.83 5.11 9.39
CA ASN A 152 -20.48 6.47 9.81
C ASN A 152 -20.38 6.67 11.34
N ASP A 153 -19.92 5.63 12.06
CA ASP A 153 -19.76 5.63 13.51
C ASP A 153 -18.33 6.02 13.92
N GLN A 154 -18.19 7.26 14.42
CA GLN A 154 -16.90 7.79 14.88
C GLN A 154 -16.37 7.12 16.16
N VAL A 155 -17.23 6.49 16.96
CA VAL A 155 -16.80 5.77 18.16
C VAL A 155 -16.10 4.47 17.75
N LEU A 156 -16.68 3.71 16.82
CA LEU A 156 -16.06 2.51 16.27
C LEU A 156 -14.73 2.82 15.57
N GLN A 157 -14.68 3.89 14.77
CA GLN A 157 -13.44 4.33 14.13
C GLN A 157 -12.35 4.68 15.15
N ARG A 158 -12.68 5.40 16.24
CA ARG A 158 -11.73 5.71 17.33
C ARG A 158 -11.27 4.46 18.08
N LYS A 159 -12.18 3.51 18.34
CA LYS A 159 -11.85 2.22 18.97
C LYS A 159 -10.90 1.41 18.08
N GLY A 160 -11.16 1.36 16.77
CA GLY A 160 -10.28 0.73 15.79
C GLY A 160 -8.88 1.36 15.75
N ARG A 161 -8.77 2.69 15.69
CA ARG A 161 -7.48 3.42 15.79
C ARG A 161 -6.72 3.12 17.09
N THR A 162 -7.45 3.02 18.21
CA THR A 162 -6.85 2.67 19.50
C THR A 162 -6.28 1.25 19.50
N LEU A 163 -7.00 0.29 18.91
CA LEU A 163 -6.50 -1.08 18.75
C LEU A 163 -5.30 -1.15 17.81
N TYR A 164 -5.29 -0.36 16.73
CA TYR A 164 -4.13 -0.27 15.85
C TYR A 164 -2.88 0.21 16.58
N GLY A 165 -3.00 1.26 17.41
CA GLY A 165 -1.90 1.73 18.25
C GLY A 165 -1.39 0.69 19.25
N LYS A 166 -2.28 -0.13 19.83
CA LYS A 166 -1.90 -1.26 20.69
C LYS A 166 -1.21 -2.37 19.91
N ALA A 167 -1.69 -2.68 18.71
CA ALA A 167 -1.10 -3.69 17.85
C ALA A 167 0.35 -3.34 17.48
N LEU A 168 0.63 -2.06 17.22
CA LEU A 168 2.00 -1.56 16.99
C LEU A 168 2.90 -1.77 18.22
N GLN A 169 2.38 -1.53 19.43
CA GLN A 169 3.12 -1.78 20.67
C GLN A 169 3.40 -3.27 20.86
N GLU A 170 2.41 -4.14 20.63
CA GLU A 170 2.61 -5.59 20.75
C GLU A 170 3.53 -6.16 19.68
N MET A 171 3.46 -5.65 18.45
CA MET A 171 4.40 -5.99 17.39
C MET A 171 5.83 -5.63 17.82
N ALA A 172 6.04 -4.44 18.39
CA ALA A 172 7.34 -4.05 18.91
C ALA A 172 7.83 -5.00 20.01
N LEU A 173 6.97 -5.39 20.96
CA LEU A 173 7.32 -6.36 22.00
C LEU A 173 7.67 -7.75 21.43
N ALA A 174 6.88 -8.24 20.48
CA ALA A 174 7.11 -9.53 19.83
C ALA A 174 8.44 -9.58 19.08
N LEU A 175 8.82 -8.49 18.40
CA LEU A 175 10.12 -8.38 17.71
C LEU A 175 11.31 -8.50 18.67
N HIS A 176 11.18 -8.01 19.90
CA HIS A 176 12.23 -8.09 20.92
C HIS A 176 12.30 -9.46 21.61
N ASN A 177 11.27 -10.30 21.51
CA ASN A 177 11.21 -11.59 22.19
C ASN A 177 11.51 -12.76 21.23
N PRO A 178 12.66 -13.45 21.35
CA PRO A 178 13.04 -14.54 20.45
C PRO A 178 12.03 -15.70 20.38
N ARG A 179 11.25 -15.93 21.44
CA ARG A 179 10.26 -17.02 21.52
C ARG A 179 8.91 -16.69 20.87
N ARG A 180 8.62 -15.41 20.62
CA ARG A 180 7.37 -14.93 19.99
C ARG A 180 7.55 -14.53 18.52
N ARG A 181 8.59 -15.07 17.89
CA ARG A 181 8.95 -14.78 16.49
C ARG A 181 8.43 -15.85 15.54
N THR A 182 7.20 -16.36 15.73
CA THR A 182 6.55 -17.12 14.65
C THR A 182 6.48 -16.18 13.45
N ILE A 183 7.28 -16.48 12.43
CA ILE A 183 7.57 -15.52 11.39
C ILE A 183 6.29 -15.23 10.61
N GLU A 184 5.48 -16.25 10.38
CA GLU A 184 4.28 -16.20 9.58
C GLU A 184 3.25 -15.26 10.21
N ALA A 185 3.09 -15.32 11.54
CA ALA A 185 2.17 -14.42 12.25
C ALA A 185 2.67 -12.97 12.28
N LEU A 186 3.98 -12.75 12.43
CA LEU A 186 4.57 -11.41 12.35
C LEU A 186 4.44 -10.82 10.94
N LEU A 187 4.71 -11.61 9.89
CA LEU A 187 4.54 -11.19 8.50
C LEU A 187 3.08 -10.88 8.18
N ALA A 188 2.16 -11.78 8.54
CA ALA A 188 0.73 -11.54 8.40
C ALA A 188 0.26 -10.27 9.14
N THR A 189 0.81 -10.01 10.33
CA THR A 189 0.54 -8.78 11.09
C THR A 189 1.02 -7.55 10.32
N THR A 190 2.28 -7.54 9.85
CA THR A 190 2.84 -6.42 9.08
C THR A 190 2.09 -6.18 7.78
N MET A 191 1.67 -7.23 7.07
CA MET A 191 0.83 -7.12 5.87
C MET A 191 -0.51 -6.44 6.15
N LEU A 192 -1.22 -6.88 7.19
CA LEU A 192 -2.50 -6.27 7.57
C LEU A 192 -2.35 -4.84 8.11
N MET A 193 -1.24 -4.52 8.78
CA MET A 193 -0.92 -3.15 9.17
C MET A 193 -0.67 -2.27 7.93
N GLY A 194 0.05 -2.78 6.92
CA GLY A 194 0.21 -2.09 5.64
C GLY A 194 -1.14 -1.83 4.96
N LEU A 195 -2.05 -2.81 4.97
CA LEU A 195 -3.41 -2.63 4.48
C LEU A 195 -4.18 -1.56 5.26
N TYR A 196 -4.04 -1.55 6.58
CA TYR A 196 -4.64 -0.53 7.43
C TYR A 196 -4.19 0.88 7.02
N GLU A 197 -2.90 1.09 6.74
CA GLU A 197 -2.40 2.39 6.28
C GLU A 197 -2.99 2.83 4.93
N ILE A 198 -3.15 1.90 3.98
CA ILE A 198 -3.77 2.16 2.67
C ILE A 198 -5.23 2.58 2.85
N LEU A 199 -6.00 1.84 3.63
CA LEU A 199 -7.46 2.03 3.73
C LEU A 199 -7.87 3.09 4.77
N TYR A 200 -7.06 3.28 5.80
CA TYR A 200 -7.46 4.00 7.01
C TYR A 200 -6.40 4.94 7.57
N GLY A 201 -5.18 4.97 7.00
CA GLY A 201 -4.07 5.81 7.48
C GLY A 201 -4.20 7.31 7.17
N ALA A 202 -5.27 7.74 6.51
CA ALA A 202 -5.54 9.15 6.25
C ALA A 202 -6.02 9.85 7.54
N ASP A 203 -5.13 10.60 8.18
CA ASP A 203 -5.45 11.49 9.30
C ASP A 203 -5.44 12.95 8.83
N GLY A 204 -6.59 13.44 8.34
CA GLY A 204 -6.77 14.85 7.96
C GLY A 204 -6.07 15.26 6.65
N GLU A 205 -5.60 16.52 6.58
CA GLU A 205 -4.97 17.14 5.40
C GLU A 205 -3.57 16.60 5.06
N ASN A 206 -3.00 15.70 5.88
CA ASN A 206 -1.65 15.20 5.68
C ASN A 206 -1.63 13.91 4.84
N LEU A 207 -1.07 14.00 3.64
CA LEU A 207 -0.88 12.88 2.69
C LEU A 207 0.28 11.95 3.09
N THR A 208 0.27 11.38 4.29
CA THR A 208 1.34 10.50 4.83
C THR A 208 1.12 9.01 4.62
N GLN A 209 -0.03 8.58 4.08
CA GLN A 209 -0.39 7.15 3.93
C GLN A 209 0.66 6.34 3.18
N ALA A 210 1.14 6.84 2.04
CA ALA A 210 2.13 6.12 1.23
C ALA A 210 3.44 5.90 2.00
N ARG A 211 3.85 6.86 2.83
CA ARG A 211 5.05 6.75 3.67
C ARG A 211 4.87 5.70 4.76
N ASN A 212 3.74 5.69 5.45
CA ASN A 212 3.47 4.73 6.52
C ASN A 212 3.39 3.29 5.97
N TRP A 213 2.68 3.11 4.86
CA TRP A 213 2.65 1.82 4.14
C TRP A 213 4.06 1.35 3.75
N MET A 214 4.90 2.25 3.21
CA MET A 214 6.29 1.92 2.87
C MET A 214 7.10 1.47 4.08
N SER A 215 6.89 2.06 5.26
CA SER A 215 7.56 1.61 6.50
C SER A 215 7.20 0.16 6.86
N HIS A 216 5.94 -0.24 6.69
CA HIS A 216 5.54 -1.64 6.89
C HIS A 216 6.14 -2.57 5.85
N ALA A 217 6.11 -2.21 4.57
CA ALA A 217 6.74 -3.00 3.50
C ALA A 217 8.26 -3.18 3.71
N GLN A 218 8.94 -2.16 4.23
CA GLN A 218 10.37 -2.25 4.59
C GLN A 218 10.59 -3.14 5.83
N GLY A 219 9.71 -3.07 6.82
CA GLY A 219 9.74 -3.95 7.99
C GLY A 219 9.53 -5.42 7.61
N GLU A 220 8.57 -5.69 6.73
CA GLU A 220 8.31 -7.02 6.15
C GLU A 220 9.56 -7.56 5.44
N LEU A 221 10.17 -6.75 4.57
CA LEU A 221 11.41 -7.12 3.89
C LEU A 221 12.55 -7.44 4.87
N ALA A 222 12.74 -6.61 5.91
CA ALA A 222 13.77 -6.85 6.92
C ALA A 222 13.54 -8.16 7.69
N LEU A 223 12.29 -8.49 8.01
CA LEU A 223 11.92 -9.75 8.66
C LEU A 223 12.21 -10.96 7.78
N ILE A 224 12.00 -10.85 6.48
CA ILE A 224 12.28 -11.91 5.52
C ILE A 224 13.79 -12.08 5.34
N VAL A 225 14.50 -10.99 5.03
CA VAL A 225 15.94 -11.03 4.75
C VAL A 225 16.74 -11.53 5.95
N SER A 226 16.37 -11.14 7.18
CA SER A 226 17.07 -11.57 8.40
C SER A 226 17.06 -13.09 8.66
N ARG A 227 16.21 -13.85 7.97
CA ARG A 227 16.12 -15.31 8.12
C ARG A 227 16.72 -16.10 6.96
N GLY A 228 17.02 -15.42 5.86
CA GLY A 228 17.50 -16.06 4.64
C GLY A 228 16.40 -16.81 3.87
N PRO A 229 16.67 -17.15 2.60
CA PRO A 229 15.68 -17.71 1.69
C PRO A 229 15.26 -19.15 2.04
N GLU A 230 16.09 -19.93 2.75
CA GLU A 230 15.78 -21.30 3.17
C GLU A 230 14.57 -21.38 4.09
N ALA A 231 14.34 -20.34 4.91
CA ALA A 231 13.23 -20.26 5.84
C ALA A 231 11.85 -20.19 5.14
N PHE A 232 11.81 -19.95 3.82
CA PHE A 232 10.59 -19.73 3.05
C PHE A 232 10.26 -20.88 2.08
N THR A 233 10.68 -22.09 2.45
CA THR A 233 10.46 -23.32 1.65
C THR A 233 9.23 -24.11 2.09
N THR A 234 8.72 -23.90 3.31
CA THR A 234 7.47 -24.49 3.81
C THR A 234 6.25 -23.79 3.21
N ASP A 235 5.09 -24.46 3.13
CA ASP A 235 3.90 -23.90 2.47
C ASP A 235 3.47 -22.54 3.05
N THR A 236 3.36 -22.45 4.37
CA THR A 236 2.90 -21.24 5.07
C THR A 236 3.87 -20.08 4.91
N ALA A 237 5.18 -20.32 5.11
CA ALA A 237 6.19 -19.28 4.96
C ALA A 237 6.34 -18.86 3.49
N HIS A 238 6.32 -19.82 2.56
CA HIS A 238 6.37 -19.56 1.12
C HIS A 238 5.22 -18.65 0.69
N LEU A 239 4.00 -18.88 1.18
CA LEU A 239 2.87 -18.00 0.88
C LEU A 239 3.16 -16.55 1.30
N MET A 240 3.63 -16.32 2.54
CA MET A 240 3.99 -14.97 3.00
C MET A 240 5.07 -14.33 2.12
N PHE A 241 6.07 -15.12 1.71
CA PHE A 241 7.12 -14.66 0.81
C PHE A 241 6.56 -14.22 -0.55
N THR A 242 5.65 -14.98 -1.18
CA THR A 242 5.07 -14.59 -2.48
C THR A 242 4.36 -13.24 -2.43
N PHE A 243 3.62 -12.93 -1.36
CA PHE A 243 2.99 -11.63 -1.17
C PHE A 243 4.02 -10.50 -1.02
N ALA A 244 5.04 -10.71 -0.20
CA ALA A 244 6.08 -9.72 0.06
C ALA A 244 6.88 -9.36 -1.21
N ARG A 245 7.03 -10.28 -2.16
CA ARG A 245 7.79 -10.03 -3.40
C ARG A 245 7.22 -8.88 -4.23
N TYR A 246 5.90 -8.84 -4.39
CA TYR A 246 5.25 -7.76 -5.13
C TYR A 246 5.40 -6.42 -4.40
N ASN A 247 5.18 -6.39 -3.08
CA ASN A 247 5.39 -5.19 -2.26
C ASN A 247 6.84 -4.68 -2.34
N SER A 248 7.81 -5.58 -2.33
CA SER A 248 9.23 -5.26 -2.47
C SER A 248 9.52 -4.61 -3.82
N ALA A 249 8.97 -5.13 -4.91
CA ALA A 249 9.12 -4.55 -6.24
C ALA A 249 8.53 -3.13 -6.30
N ILE A 250 7.31 -2.93 -5.78
CA ILE A 250 6.67 -1.61 -5.69
C ILE A 250 7.52 -0.63 -4.88
N SER A 251 8.01 -1.05 -3.72
CA SER A 251 8.87 -0.25 -2.85
C SER A 251 10.19 0.12 -3.54
N GLY A 252 10.80 -0.82 -4.26
CA GLY A 252 12.02 -0.61 -5.05
C GLY A 252 11.82 0.42 -6.16
N VAL A 253 10.75 0.29 -6.96
CA VAL A 253 10.41 1.25 -8.03
C VAL A 253 10.21 2.65 -7.45
N ARG A 254 9.51 2.77 -6.33
CA ARG A 254 9.26 4.07 -5.66
C ARG A 254 10.52 4.69 -5.09
N SER A 255 11.35 3.89 -4.41
CA SER A 255 12.55 4.36 -3.73
C SER A 255 13.77 4.49 -4.63
N ARG A 256 13.67 4.05 -5.90
CA ARG A 256 14.77 4.00 -6.87
C ARG A 256 15.97 3.21 -6.34
N LYS A 257 15.67 2.09 -5.67
CA LYS A 257 16.67 1.19 -5.07
C LYS A 257 16.50 -0.24 -5.59
N PRO A 258 17.59 -0.94 -5.91
CA PRO A 258 17.54 -2.35 -6.28
C PRO A 258 16.79 -3.18 -5.24
N ALA A 259 15.96 -4.12 -5.71
CA ALA A 259 15.20 -5.00 -4.84
C ALA A 259 16.06 -6.21 -4.43
N VAL A 260 16.15 -6.50 -3.12
CA VAL A 260 16.89 -7.67 -2.60
C VAL A 260 16.38 -8.97 -3.19
N PHE A 261 15.07 -9.09 -3.44
CA PHE A 261 14.49 -10.27 -4.05
C PHE A 261 14.84 -10.46 -5.54
N ASN A 262 15.53 -9.51 -6.17
CA ASN A 262 16.08 -9.68 -7.50
C ASN A 262 17.29 -10.66 -7.51
N GLU A 263 17.94 -10.88 -6.37
CA GLU A 263 19.08 -11.79 -6.27
C GLU A 263 18.68 -13.24 -6.56
N LYS A 264 19.59 -13.98 -7.20
CA LYS A 264 19.38 -15.38 -7.62
C LYS A 264 18.91 -16.29 -6.48
N GLN A 265 19.43 -16.11 -5.28
CA GLN A 265 19.05 -16.94 -4.13
C GLN A 265 17.56 -16.80 -3.77
N TRP A 266 17.02 -15.58 -3.82
CA TRP A 266 15.60 -15.30 -3.54
C TRP A 266 14.70 -15.71 -4.70
N LYS A 267 15.19 -15.67 -5.95
CA LYS A 267 14.45 -16.17 -7.12
C LYS A 267 14.38 -17.70 -7.21
N MET A 268 15.28 -18.43 -6.53
CA MET A 268 15.45 -19.87 -6.71
C MET A 268 15.14 -20.71 -5.46
N ILE A 269 15.70 -20.35 -4.30
CA ILE A 269 15.68 -21.22 -3.11
C ILE A 269 14.26 -21.40 -2.54
N PRO A 270 13.42 -20.35 -2.38
CA PRO A 270 12.05 -20.52 -1.91
C PRO A 270 11.18 -21.35 -2.84
N TRP A 271 11.60 -21.51 -4.11
CA TRP A 271 10.88 -22.26 -5.15
C TRP A 271 11.37 -23.70 -5.32
N ARG A 272 12.31 -24.18 -4.48
CA ARG A 272 12.79 -25.57 -4.56
C ARG A 272 11.64 -26.56 -4.38
N GLY A 273 11.50 -27.48 -5.34
CA GLY A 273 10.44 -28.49 -5.34
C GLY A 273 9.05 -27.95 -5.73
N ARG A 274 8.95 -26.70 -6.22
CA ARG A 274 7.70 -26.05 -6.61
C ARG A 274 7.80 -25.46 -8.01
N VAL A 275 6.71 -25.50 -8.76
CA VAL A 275 6.61 -24.79 -10.03
C VAL A 275 6.27 -23.33 -9.73
N LYS A 276 7.04 -22.39 -10.29
CA LYS A 276 6.78 -20.97 -10.16
C LYS A 276 5.60 -20.58 -11.05
N PRO A 277 4.47 -20.09 -10.51
CA PRO A 277 3.32 -19.74 -11.32
C PRO A 277 3.60 -18.46 -12.14
N PRO A 278 2.83 -18.24 -13.22
CA PRO A 278 2.99 -17.05 -14.08
C PRO A 278 2.91 -15.74 -13.29
N SER A 279 2.04 -15.69 -12.27
CA SER A 279 1.85 -14.56 -11.35
C SER A 279 3.10 -14.15 -10.58
N ASP A 280 4.01 -15.09 -10.35
CA ASP A 280 5.26 -14.90 -9.61
C ASP A 280 6.48 -14.79 -10.54
N ALA A 281 6.39 -15.39 -11.72
CA ALA A 281 7.40 -15.25 -12.77
C ALA A 281 7.41 -13.83 -13.34
N ILE A 282 6.26 -13.19 -13.54
CA ILE A 282 6.21 -11.78 -13.96
C ILE A 282 6.83 -10.84 -12.91
N ILE A 283 6.73 -11.19 -11.62
CA ILE A 283 7.35 -10.43 -10.53
C ILE A 283 8.88 -10.53 -10.59
N ASP A 284 9.46 -11.65 -11.05
CA ASP A 284 10.92 -11.73 -11.24
C ASP A 284 11.44 -10.68 -12.21
N ILE A 285 10.68 -10.40 -13.27
CA ILE A 285 11.02 -9.39 -14.28
C ILE A 285 10.81 -8.00 -13.68
N LEU A 286 9.70 -7.77 -12.99
CA LEU A 286 9.42 -6.50 -12.32
C LEU A 286 10.49 -6.15 -11.26
N LEU A 287 11.08 -7.14 -10.58
CA LEU A 287 12.15 -6.95 -9.61
C LEU A 287 13.48 -6.45 -10.22
N GLU A 288 13.66 -6.55 -11.54
CA GLU A 288 14.81 -5.98 -12.25
C GLU A 288 14.67 -4.47 -12.50
N ILE A 289 13.43 -3.99 -12.63
CA ILE A 289 13.11 -2.61 -12.97
C ILE A 289 13.67 -1.57 -11.98
N PRO A 290 13.63 -1.76 -10.64
CA PRO A 290 14.18 -0.79 -9.70
C PRO A 290 15.66 -0.47 -9.91
N GLU A 291 16.47 -1.48 -10.26
CA GLU A 291 17.89 -1.31 -10.54
C GLU A 291 18.10 -0.54 -11.83
N ILE A 292 17.37 -0.89 -12.90
CA ILE A 292 17.38 -0.17 -14.18
C ILE A 292 17.03 1.31 -13.96
N LEU A 293 15.96 1.59 -13.21
CA LEU A 293 15.53 2.96 -12.93
C LEU A 293 16.59 3.74 -12.14
N SER A 294 17.24 3.11 -11.15
CA SER A 294 18.32 3.70 -10.35
C SER A 294 19.53 4.05 -11.21
N GLU A 295 19.92 3.15 -12.12
CA GLU A 295 21.04 3.38 -13.05
C GLU A 295 20.71 4.49 -14.06
N LEU A 296 19.47 4.54 -14.57
CA LEU A 296 19.03 5.64 -15.43
C LEU A 296 19.03 6.97 -14.69
N ASP A 297 18.54 7.03 -13.45
CA ASP A 297 18.59 8.25 -12.63
C ASP A 297 20.03 8.73 -12.40
N TYR A 298 20.98 7.79 -12.27
CA TYR A 298 22.39 8.13 -12.19
C TYR A 298 22.94 8.65 -13.52
N ILE A 299 22.61 8.01 -14.65
CA ILE A 299 23.04 8.46 -15.99
C ILE A 299 22.51 9.86 -16.30
N ASP A 300 21.25 10.16 -15.98
CA ASP A 300 20.66 11.49 -16.13
C ASP A 300 21.41 12.59 -15.36
N SER A 301 22.12 12.23 -14.29
CA SER A 301 22.92 13.16 -13.48
C SER A 301 24.33 13.42 -14.03
N LEU A 302 24.78 12.63 -15.01
CA LEU A 302 26.10 12.76 -15.62
C LEU A 302 26.09 13.77 -16.77
N SER A 303 27.23 14.42 -17.00
CA SER A 303 27.46 15.16 -18.24
C SER A 303 27.57 14.18 -19.41
N PRO A 304 27.07 14.51 -20.62
CA PRO A 304 27.31 13.72 -21.82
C PRO A 304 28.81 13.49 -22.12
N ASP A 305 29.68 14.42 -21.68
CA ASP A 305 31.14 14.32 -21.86
C ASP A 305 31.82 13.47 -20.77
N ASP A 306 31.09 12.95 -19.78
CA ASP A 306 31.65 12.07 -18.75
C ASP A 306 32.07 10.73 -19.37
N GLU A 307 33.33 10.31 -19.18
CA GLU A 307 33.88 9.07 -19.75
C GLU A 307 33.06 7.81 -19.40
N ARG A 308 32.31 7.84 -18.30
CA ARG A 308 31.47 6.72 -17.85
C ARG A 308 30.11 6.68 -18.53
N PHE A 309 29.66 7.79 -19.11
CA PHE A 309 28.31 7.98 -19.64
C PHE A 309 27.94 6.89 -20.65
N ASP A 310 28.76 6.71 -21.68
CA ASP A 310 28.51 5.74 -22.76
C ASP A 310 28.50 4.29 -22.25
N CYS A 311 29.48 3.93 -21.42
CA CYS A 311 29.59 2.59 -20.86
C CYS A 311 28.38 2.25 -19.98
N LEU A 312 27.98 3.17 -19.10
CA LEU A 312 26.80 2.99 -18.24
C LEU A 312 25.51 2.95 -19.06
N ARG A 313 25.35 3.84 -20.05
CA ARG A 313 24.21 3.83 -20.96
C ARG A 313 24.08 2.49 -21.69
N LEU A 314 25.16 1.99 -22.28
CA LEU A 314 25.15 0.71 -23.00
C LEU A 314 24.81 -0.46 -22.08
N LYS A 315 25.42 -0.50 -20.88
CA LYS A 315 25.13 -1.52 -19.87
C LYS A 315 23.66 -1.51 -19.44
N THR A 316 23.11 -0.34 -19.11
CA THR A 316 21.72 -0.19 -18.70
C THR A 316 20.75 -0.51 -19.84
N THR A 317 21.08 -0.12 -21.08
CA THR A 317 20.32 -0.48 -22.29
C THR A 317 20.29 -1.99 -22.49
N SER A 318 21.42 -2.68 -22.30
CA SER A 318 21.49 -4.14 -22.37
C SER A 318 20.62 -4.83 -21.31
N LYS A 319 20.52 -4.27 -20.10
CA LYS A 319 19.61 -4.78 -19.06
C LYS A 319 18.15 -4.61 -19.46
N CYS A 320 17.77 -3.45 -19.99
CA CYS A 320 16.42 -3.24 -20.53
C CYS A 320 16.07 -4.27 -21.61
N TRP A 321 16.99 -4.54 -22.55
CA TRP A 321 16.78 -5.56 -23.58
C TRP A 321 16.69 -6.98 -23.01
N THR A 322 17.49 -7.30 -21.99
CA THR A 322 17.39 -8.60 -21.29
C THR A 322 16.02 -8.78 -20.66
N ALA A 323 15.54 -7.77 -19.92
CA ALA A 323 14.21 -7.77 -19.32
C ALA A 323 13.10 -7.82 -20.39
N HIS A 324 13.31 -7.19 -21.56
CA HIS A 324 12.38 -7.29 -22.69
C HIS A 324 12.28 -8.72 -23.22
N CYS A 325 13.40 -9.39 -23.48
CA CYS A 325 13.39 -10.78 -23.94
C CYS A 325 12.72 -11.73 -22.93
N GLN A 326 12.94 -11.51 -21.63
CA GLN A 326 12.26 -12.27 -20.58
C GLN A 326 10.75 -12.00 -20.59
N LEU A 327 10.33 -10.73 -20.71
CA LEU A 327 8.93 -10.33 -20.74
C LEU A 327 8.20 -10.85 -21.97
N ASP A 328 8.86 -10.84 -23.13
CA ASP A 328 8.34 -11.42 -24.37
C ASP A 328 8.18 -12.94 -24.24
N THR A 329 9.20 -13.63 -23.72
CA THR A 329 9.12 -15.08 -23.46
C THR A 329 7.99 -15.41 -22.49
N TRP A 330 7.85 -14.62 -21.42
CA TRP A 330 6.76 -14.76 -20.47
C TRP A 330 5.40 -14.54 -21.14
N PHE A 331 5.28 -13.51 -21.97
CA PHE A 331 4.04 -13.21 -22.69
C PHE A 331 3.64 -14.35 -23.62
N LYS A 332 4.56 -14.90 -24.44
CA LYS A 332 4.27 -16.04 -25.33
C LYS A 332 3.72 -17.25 -24.59
N ASN A 333 4.27 -17.53 -23.42
CA ASN A 333 3.90 -18.71 -22.64
C ASN A 333 2.59 -18.52 -21.87
N ASN A 334 2.21 -17.28 -21.54
CA ASN A 334 1.14 -16.98 -20.59
C ASN A 334 0.07 -16.01 -21.13
N SER A 335 0.06 -15.72 -22.44
CA SER A 335 -0.89 -14.79 -23.07
C SER A 335 -2.35 -15.18 -22.86
N HIS A 336 -2.63 -16.48 -22.75
CA HIS A 336 -3.96 -17.04 -22.49
C HIS A 336 -4.48 -16.78 -21.06
N GLU A 337 -3.62 -16.41 -20.12
CA GLU A 337 -3.99 -16.12 -18.72
C GLU A 337 -4.20 -14.62 -18.45
N ILE A 338 -3.98 -13.76 -19.44
CA ILE A 338 -4.17 -12.31 -19.35
C ILE A 338 -5.27 -11.83 -20.28
N TYR A 339 -5.77 -10.63 -20.01
CA TYR A 339 -6.79 -9.99 -20.80
C TYR A 339 -6.21 -9.46 -22.12
N THR A 340 -6.84 -9.82 -23.22
CA THR A 340 -6.61 -9.26 -24.55
C THR A 340 -7.73 -8.28 -24.88
N ALA A 341 -7.39 -7.03 -25.20
CA ALA A 341 -8.39 -6.02 -25.54
C ALA A 341 -8.83 -6.16 -27.00
N ASP A 342 -10.14 -6.21 -27.22
CA ASP A 342 -10.75 -6.26 -28.55
C ASP A 342 -10.82 -4.88 -29.25
N THR A 343 -10.55 -3.81 -28.52
CA THR A 343 -10.63 -2.44 -29.02
C THR A 343 -9.66 -1.55 -28.27
N GLU A 344 -9.19 -0.50 -28.94
CA GLU A 344 -8.41 0.57 -28.32
C GLU A 344 -9.29 1.68 -27.77
N ALA A 345 -10.59 1.68 -28.07
CA ALA A 345 -11.47 2.76 -27.64
C ALA A 345 -11.33 2.98 -26.11
N PRO A 346 -11.46 4.24 -25.63
CA PRO A 346 -11.41 4.58 -24.21
C PRO A 346 -12.71 4.13 -23.51
N VAL A 347 -12.97 2.83 -23.55
CA VAL A 347 -14.12 2.17 -22.94
C VAL A 347 -13.64 1.28 -21.79
N PRO A 348 -14.43 1.18 -20.71
CA PRO A 348 -14.13 0.26 -19.60
C PRO A 348 -13.87 -1.17 -20.09
N ILE A 349 -12.90 -1.84 -19.46
CA ILE A 349 -12.63 -3.26 -19.69
C ILE A 349 -13.50 -4.11 -18.78
N GLU A 350 -14.08 -5.18 -19.32
CA GLU A 350 -14.76 -6.23 -18.56
C GLU A 350 -13.82 -7.42 -18.38
N PHE A 351 -13.39 -7.69 -17.15
CA PHE A 351 -12.64 -8.91 -16.85
C PHE A 351 -13.59 -10.04 -16.46
N THR A 352 -13.18 -11.27 -16.77
CA THR A 352 -13.91 -12.47 -16.36
C THR A 352 -13.82 -12.70 -14.85
N ASN A 353 -12.66 -12.41 -14.25
CA ASN A 353 -12.43 -12.50 -12.81
C ASN A 353 -11.22 -11.65 -12.38
N LEU A 354 -11.07 -11.47 -11.07
CA LEU A 354 -10.01 -10.66 -10.48
C LEU A 354 -8.61 -11.26 -10.66
N GLY A 355 -8.50 -12.57 -10.87
CA GLY A 355 -7.23 -13.25 -11.18
C GLY A 355 -6.64 -12.79 -12.50
N ILE A 356 -7.44 -12.84 -13.58
CA ILE A 356 -7.05 -12.33 -14.91
C ILE A 356 -6.75 -10.84 -14.83
N ALA A 357 -7.60 -10.05 -14.16
CA ALA A 357 -7.37 -8.61 -13.99
C ALA A 357 -6.03 -8.34 -13.30
N SER A 358 -5.75 -9.02 -12.19
CA SER A 358 -4.51 -8.85 -11.41
C SER A 358 -3.27 -9.24 -12.20
N LEU A 359 -3.31 -10.35 -12.94
CA LEU A 359 -2.17 -10.78 -13.76
C LEU A 359 -1.91 -9.82 -14.93
N SER A 360 -2.97 -9.39 -15.60
CA SER A 360 -2.92 -8.42 -16.69
C SER A 360 -2.31 -7.10 -16.24
N LEU A 361 -2.76 -6.58 -15.09
CA LEU A 361 -2.23 -5.34 -14.50
C LEU A 361 -0.75 -5.42 -14.17
N ARG A 362 -0.28 -6.55 -13.62
CA ARG A 362 1.15 -6.76 -13.32
C ARG A 362 1.98 -6.77 -14.60
N TYR A 363 1.51 -7.48 -15.63
CA TYR A 363 2.15 -7.49 -16.95
C TYR A 363 2.19 -6.08 -17.56
N TRP A 364 1.06 -5.39 -17.63
CA TRP A 364 0.96 -4.05 -18.21
C TRP A 364 1.81 -3.02 -17.44
N ALA A 365 1.85 -3.08 -16.11
CA ALA A 365 2.68 -2.19 -15.30
C ALA A 365 4.18 -2.46 -15.54
N THR A 366 4.58 -3.73 -15.60
CA THR A 366 5.97 -4.14 -15.91
C THR A 366 6.37 -3.66 -17.31
N ALA A 367 5.52 -3.89 -18.31
CA ALA A 367 5.71 -3.44 -19.68
C ALA A 367 5.83 -1.90 -19.76
N THR A 368 4.92 -1.18 -19.10
CA THR A 368 4.94 0.30 -19.08
C THR A 368 6.27 0.81 -18.53
N LEU A 369 6.69 0.34 -17.35
CA LEU A 369 7.95 0.78 -16.73
C LEU A 369 9.17 0.40 -17.57
N LEU A 370 9.20 -0.83 -18.09
CA LEU A 370 10.31 -1.33 -18.90
C LEU A 370 10.47 -0.51 -20.18
N TYR A 371 9.40 -0.30 -20.94
CA TYR A 371 9.49 0.40 -22.22
C TYR A 371 9.74 1.90 -22.04
N GLN A 372 9.24 2.52 -20.97
CA GLN A 372 9.65 3.88 -20.60
C GLN A 372 11.14 3.96 -20.23
N SER A 373 11.66 2.96 -19.54
CA SER A 373 13.08 2.87 -19.18
C SER A 373 13.95 2.68 -20.42
N LEU A 374 13.50 1.86 -21.37
CA LEU A 374 14.18 1.61 -22.65
C LEU A 374 14.16 2.87 -23.54
N ASP A 375 13.03 3.59 -23.62
CA ASP A 375 12.96 4.88 -24.29
C ASP A 375 13.95 5.89 -23.69
N ARG A 376 14.04 5.92 -22.35
CA ARG A 376 14.99 6.80 -21.65
C ARG A 376 16.44 6.41 -21.92
N ALA A 377 16.76 5.12 -21.92
CA ALA A 377 18.10 4.63 -22.22
C ALA A 377 18.54 4.94 -23.67
N LEU A 378 17.62 4.78 -24.63
CA LEU A 378 17.90 4.99 -26.06
C LEU A 378 17.93 6.45 -26.49
N ARG A 379 17.16 7.34 -25.84
CA ARG A 379 17.13 8.79 -26.17
C ARG A 379 18.50 9.47 -26.04
N TYR A 380 19.47 8.83 -25.40
CA TYR A 380 20.85 9.29 -25.32
C TYR A 380 21.69 8.99 -26.56
N SER A 381 21.19 8.20 -27.51
CA SER A 381 21.88 7.95 -28.78
C SER A 381 21.53 9.07 -29.76
N LEU A 382 22.37 10.11 -29.83
CA LEU A 382 22.27 11.18 -30.82
C LEU A 382 22.73 10.73 -32.24
N HIS A 383 23.28 9.52 -32.36
CA HIS A 383 23.90 9.02 -33.59
C HIS A 383 23.19 7.78 -34.18
N ASP A 384 22.16 7.24 -33.53
CA ASP A 384 21.37 6.15 -34.08
C ASP A 384 20.21 6.68 -34.93
N ASN A 385 20.32 6.50 -36.25
CA ASN A 385 19.22 6.71 -37.20
C ASN A 385 18.17 5.58 -37.17
N LEU A 386 18.27 4.64 -36.21
CA LEU A 386 17.32 3.54 -36.07
C LEU A 386 16.02 4.06 -35.45
N SER A 387 14.88 3.59 -35.96
CA SER A 387 13.59 3.86 -35.30
C SER A 387 13.69 3.38 -33.84
N PRO A 388 13.35 4.20 -32.83
CA PRO A 388 13.56 3.87 -31.42
C PRO A 388 12.78 2.62 -30.94
N TYR A 389 11.92 2.06 -31.78
CA TYR A 389 10.99 0.96 -31.49
C TYR A 389 11.17 -0.26 -32.39
N VAL A 390 12.32 -0.43 -33.04
CA VAL A 390 12.61 -1.69 -33.74
C VAL A 390 12.58 -2.85 -32.72
N ASN A 391 11.80 -3.89 -33.02
CA ASN A 391 11.67 -5.13 -32.23
C ASN A 391 11.10 -4.99 -30.81
N ARG A 392 10.33 -3.93 -30.49
CA ARG A 392 9.64 -3.85 -29.20
C ARG A 392 8.36 -3.01 -29.20
N PRO A 393 7.44 -3.26 -28.26
CA PRO A 393 6.32 -2.38 -27.93
C PRO A 393 6.67 -0.98 -27.38
N HIS A 394 5.71 -0.06 -27.46
CA HIS A 394 5.69 1.20 -26.72
C HIS A 394 4.99 1.03 -25.34
N GLY A 395 5.40 1.76 -24.31
CA GLY A 395 4.83 1.66 -22.96
C GLY A 395 3.39 2.20 -22.82
N ARG A 396 3.09 3.31 -23.50
CA ARG A 396 1.79 4.03 -23.42
C ARG A 396 0.54 3.17 -23.68
N PRO A 397 0.47 2.30 -24.70
CA PRO A 397 -0.63 1.34 -24.87
C PRO A 397 -0.99 0.55 -23.60
N PHE A 398 0.01 0.06 -22.86
CA PHE A 398 -0.21 -0.67 -21.62
C PHE A 398 -0.77 0.22 -20.51
N GLY A 399 -0.30 1.48 -20.41
CA GLY A 399 -0.86 2.48 -19.51
C GLY A 399 -2.35 2.76 -19.77
N ARG A 400 -2.76 2.83 -21.05
CA ARG A 400 -4.17 2.99 -21.43
C ARG A 400 -5.04 1.81 -21.00
N LEU A 401 -4.54 0.57 -21.13
CA LEU A 401 -5.25 -0.63 -20.65
C LEU A 401 -5.45 -0.61 -19.13
N ILE A 402 -4.43 -0.20 -18.38
CA ILE A 402 -4.54 -0.03 -16.93
C ILE A 402 -5.62 1.00 -16.59
N VAL A 403 -5.65 2.15 -17.26
CA VAL A 403 -6.68 3.16 -16.99
C VAL A 403 -8.09 2.65 -17.32
N ARG A 404 -8.26 1.92 -18.42
CA ARG A 404 -9.54 1.30 -18.80
C ARG A 404 -10.02 0.22 -17.83
N SER A 405 -9.11 -0.37 -17.05
CA SER A 405 -9.45 -1.38 -16.04
C SER A 405 -10.08 -0.81 -14.76
N VAL A 406 -9.90 0.50 -14.51
CA VAL A 406 -10.29 1.16 -13.26
C VAL A 406 -11.79 0.99 -12.95
N PRO A 407 -12.73 1.27 -13.88
CA PRO A 407 -14.16 1.15 -13.56
C PRO A 407 -14.58 -0.25 -13.12
N TRP A 408 -13.99 -1.29 -13.70
CA TRP A 408 -14.27 -2.67 -13.32
C TRP A 408 -13.65 -3.04 -11.97
N LEU A 409 -12.38 -2.70 -11.77
CA LEU A 409 -11.64 -3.05 -10.55
C LEU A 409 -12.21 -2.38 -9.30
N PHE A 410 -12.81 -1.21 -9.46
CA PHE A 410 -13.43 -0.55 -8.34
C PHE A 410 -14.78 -1.14 -7.98
N ARG A 411 -15.50 -1.91 -8.82
CA ARG A 411 -16.84 -2.47 -8.49
C ARG A 411 -16.93 -3.08 -7.09
N ARG A 412 -18.10 -2.93 -6.46
CA ARG A 412 -18.36 -3.35 -5.07
C ARG A 412 -18.05 -4.83 -4.83
N GLU A 413 -18.28 -5.67 -5.83
CA GLU A 413 -18.00 -7.11 -5.82
C GLU A 413 -16.52 -7.46 -5.72
N ASN A 414 -15.62 -6.59 -6.20
CA ASN A 414 -14.18 -6.79 -6.14
C ASN A 414 -13.57 -6.32 -4.80
N GLY A 415 -14.36 -5.61 -3.99
CA GLY A 415 -13.99 -5.15 -2.66
C GLY A 415 -12.64 -4.42 -2.63
N VAL A 416 -11.88 -4.63 -1.55
CA VAL A 416 -10.55 -4.04 -1.39
C VAL A 416 -9.53 -4.67 -2.34
N ALA A 417 -9.70 -5.94 -2.70
CA ALA A 417 -8.76 -6.66 -3.54
C ALA A 417 -8.60 -6.00 -4.94
N GLY A 418 -9.69 -5.51 -5.54
CA GLY A 418 -9.64 -4.74 -6.79
C GLY A 418 -8.87 -3.42 -6.66
N ALA A 419 -9.17 -2.64 -5.62
CA ALA A 419 -8.48 -1.39 -5.32
C ALA A 419 -6.97 -1.60 -5.04
N SER A 420 -6.62 -2.64 -4.28
CA SER A 420 -5.23 -3.00 -4.00
C SER A 420 -4.50 -3.46 -5.27
N ALA A 421 -5.14 -4.26 -6.12
CA ALA A 421 -4.56 -4.74 -7.37
C ALA A 421 -4.21 -3.60 -8.34
N VAL A 422 -5.09 -2.59 -8.44
CA VAL A 422 -4.93 -1.48 -9.40
C VAL A 422 -4.04 -0.35 -8.89
N SER A 423 -3.83 -0.22 -7.58
CA SER A 423 -3.22 0.98 -6.99
C SER A 423 -1.83 1.31 -7.55
N PHE A 424 -0.89 0.35 -7.56
CA PHE A 424 0.44 0.56 -8.13
C PHE A 424 0.41 0.69 -9.67
N PRO A 425 -0.21 -0.24 -10.41
CA PRO A 425 -0.35 -0.12 -11.87
C PRO A 425 -0.93 1.22 -12.31
N LEU A 426 -1.98 1.71 -11.63
CA LEU A 426 -2.60 2.99 -11.93
C LEU A 426 -1.62 4.14 -11.70
N GLY A 427 -0.86 4.13 -10.62
CA GLY A 427 0.22 5.11 -10.41
C GLY A 427 1.23 5.14 -11.55
N VAL A 428 1.66 3.96 -12.03
CA VAL A 428 2.55 3.80 -13.19
C VAL A 428 1.91 4.35 -14.46
N ALA A 429 0.65 4.00 -14.73
CA ALA A 429 -0.08 4.44 -15.91
C ALA A 429 -0.27 5.96 -15.91
N LEU A 430 -0.71 6.55 -14.81
CA LEU A 430 -0.88 8.00 -14.69
C LEU A 430 0.43 8.74 -14.89
N MET A 431 1.54 8.22 -14.34
CA MET A 431 2.88 8.79 -14.58
C MET A 431 3.23 8.74 -16.08
N CYS A 432 2.99 7.59 -16.73
CA CYS A 432 3.27 7.41 -18.15
C CYS A 432 2.43 8.33 -19.05
N LEU A 433 1.12 8.39 -18.82
CA LEU A 433 0.21 9.21 -19.61
C LEU A 433 0.43 10.71 -19.37
N ARG A 434 0.81 11.13 -18.16
CA ARG A 434 1.15 12.53 -17.87
C ARG A 434 2.48 12.99 -18.51
N GLN A 435 3.39 12.06 -18.76
CA GLN A 435 4.67 12.34 -19.43
C GLN A 435 4.56 12.29 -20.96
N SER A 436 3.41 11.89 -21.49
CA SER A 436 3.16 11.87 -22.93
C SER A 436 2.82 13.27 -23.44
N ASP A 437 3.44 13.65 -24.56
CA ASP A 437 3.19 14.93 -25.24
C ASP A 437 1.77 15.01 -25.84
N VAL A 438 1.21 13.86 -26.21
CA VAL A 438 -0.17 13.76 -26.68
C VAL A 438 -1.05 13.46 -25.46
N PRO A 439 -2.05 14.29 -25.14
CA PRO A 439 -2.92 14.08 -24.01
C PRO A 439 -3.89 12.91 -24.27
N ASP A 440 -4.28 12.20 -23.21
CA ASP A 440 -5.26 11.09 -23.25
C ASP A 440 -6.54 11.45 -22.44
N PRO A 441 -7.25 12.55 -22.76
CA PRO A 441 -8.31 13.07 -21.89
C PRO A 441 -9.46 12.07 -21.70
N GLU A 442 -9.87 11.38 -22.77
CA GLU A 442 -10.97 10.40 -22.72
C GLU A 442 -10.63 9.20 -21.84
N TYR A 443 -9.38 8.72 -21.86
CA TYR A 443 -8.94 7.67 -20.95
C TYR A 443 -8.90 8.18 -19.51
N MET A 444 -8.32 9.36 -19.29
CA MET A 444 -8.21 9.94 -17.95
C MET A 444 -9.60 10.18 -17.33
N ASN A 445 -10.60 10.50 -18.15
CA ASN A 445 -11.99 10.61 -17.72
C ASN A 445 -12.50 9.32 -17.09
N LEU A 446 -12.14 8.13 -17.58
CA LEU A 446 -12.56 6.86 -16.96
C LEU A 446 -12.13 6.76 -15.50
N VAL A 447 -10.94 7.26 -15.17
CA VAL A 447 -10.45 7.28 -13.78
C VAL A 447 -11.15 8.37 -12.96
N PHE A 448 -11.33 9.56 -13.54
CA PHE A 448 -11.98 10.67 -12.85
C PHE A 448 -13.45 10.39 -12.51
N HIS A 449 -14.19 9.70 -13.37
CA HIS A 449 -15.57 9.30 -13.10
C HIS A 449 -15.64 8.42 -11.84
N VAL A 450 -14.77 7.42 -11.73
CA VAL A 450 -14.70 6.54 -10.55
C VAL A 450 -14.26 7.33 -9.30
N TRP A 451 -13.27 8.22 -9.43
CA TRP A 451 -12.79 9.00 -8.29
C TRP A 451 -13.77 10.03 -7.74
N ASN A 452 -14.72 10.48 -8.55
CA ASN A 452 -15.70 11.49 -8.17
C ASN A 452 -17.05 10.87 -7.79
N ASP A 453 -17.18 9.55 -7.90
CA ASP A 453 -18.39 8.87 -7.46
C ASP A 453 -18.44 8.87 -5.90
N PRO A 454 -19.47 9.48 -5.30
CA PRO A 454 -19.60 9.66 -3.86
C PRO A 454 -19.85 8.36 -3.10
N GLN A 455 -20.16 7.25 -3.79
CA GLN A 455 -20.33 5.95 -3.16
C GLN A 455 -18.99 5.27 -2.83
N TRP A 456 -17.86 5.82 -3.29
CA TRP A 456 -16.54 5.22 -3.08
C TRP A 456 -15.81 5.76 -1.84
N PRO A 457 -15.14 4.88 -1.07
CA PRO A 457 -14.27 5.32 0.02
C PRO A 457 -13.12 6.19 -0.52
N SER A 458 -13.02 7.45 -0.05
CA SER A 458 -11.96 8.38 -0.47
C SER A 458 -10.54 7.89 -0.15
N SER A 459 -10.40 6.90 0.74
CA SER A 459 -9.11 6.44 1.26
C SER A 459 -8.14 5.90 0.20
N VAL A 460 -8.65 5.19 -0.82
CA VAL A 460 -7.79 4.70 -1.92
C VAL A 460 -7.37 5.85 -2.82
N LYS A 461 -8.26 6.83 -3.06
CA LYS A 461 -7.96 8.07 -3.77
C LYS A 461 -6.89 8.88 -3.05
N ASP A 462 -7.00 9.01 -1.73
CA ASP A 462 -6.06 9.75 -0.89
C ASP A 462 -4.69 9.06 -0.86
N PHE A 463 -4.67 7.73 -0.81
CA PHE A 463 -3.44 6.94 -0.94
C PHE A 463 -2.77 7.16 -2.30
N LEU A 464 -3.52 7.11 -3.40
CA LEU A 464 -2.99 7.34 -4.75
C LEU A 464 -2.47 8.77 -4.93
N LYS A 465 -3.15 9.78 -4.38
CA LYS A 465 -2.67 11.17 -4.35
C LYS A 465 -1.38 11.30 -3.55
N SER A 466 -1.31 10.68 -2.37
CA SER A 466 -0.10 10.61 -1.54
C SER A 466 1.05 9.93 -2.30
N MET A 467 0.75 8.85 -3.03
CA MET A 467 1.72 8.17 -3.90
C MET A 467 2.26 9.10 -4.99
N GLY A 468 1.41 9.89 -5.66
CA GLY A 468 1.83 10.82 -6.71
C GLY A 468 2.70 11.97 -6.20
N ASN A 469 2.37 12.56 -5.04
CA ASN A 469 3.12 13.67 -4.47
C ASN A 469 4.51 13.27 -3.97
N SER A 470 4.74 11.99 -3.68
CA SER A 470 6.04 11.47 -3.25
C SER A 470 7.05 11.23 -4.38
N ILE A 471 6.62 11.33 -5.64
CA ILE A 471 7.47 11.07 -6.82
C ILE A 471 7.87 12.41 -7.44
N SER A 472 9.12 12.81 -7.26
CA SER A 472 9.72 13.92 -8.03
C SER A 472 9.91 13.46 -9.47
N LEU A 473 9.11 14.00 -10.40
CA LEU A 473 9.29 13.73 -11.82
C LEU A 473 10.29 14.73 -12.40
N PRO A 474 11.35 14.28 -13.10
CA PRO A 474 12.20 15.20 -13.85
C PRO A 474 11.38 15.86 -14.98
N THR A 475 11.47 17.18 -15.06
CA THR A 475 10.86 17.99 -16.12
C THR A 475 11.61 17.70 -17.43
N ARG A 476 10.95 17.10 -18.42
CA ARG A 476 11.56 16.82 -19.73
C ARG A 476 11.26 17.94 -20.73
N GLN A 477 12.26 18.33 -21.51
CA GLN A 477 12.05 19.17 -22.70
C GLN A 477 11.46 18.33 -23.84
N VAL A 478 10.51 18.94 -24.54
CA VAL A 478 9.61 18.33 -25.55
C VAL A 478 10.32 18.25 -26.92
N PRO A 479 10.28 17.12 -27.64
CA PRO A 479 10.67 17.07 -29.05
C PRO A 479 9.66 17.81 -29.93
N GLU A 480 10.13 18.50 -30.98
CA GLU A 480 9.30 19.35 -31.86
C GLU A 480 8.15 18.63 -32.60
N ASN A 481 8.12 17.29 -32.64
CA ASN A 481 7.07 16.49 -33.27
C ASN A 481 6.69 15.26 -32.42
N PRO A 482 5.56 15.28 -31.67
CA PRO A 482 5.13 14.14 -30.87
C PRO A 482 4.47 13.06 -31.72
N VAL A 483 5.00 11.83 -31.68
CA VAL A 483 4.44 10.67 -32.38
C VAL A 483 3.18 10.17 -31.66
N THR A 484 2.07 10.01 -32.38
CA THR A 484 0.84 9.38 -31.87
C THR A 484 0.96 7.87 -32.03
N TRP A 485 0.64 7.10 -30.97
CA TRP A 485 0.77 5.64 -30.95
C TRP A 485 -0.59 4.98 -30.80
N SER A 486 -0.91 4.04 -31.68
CA SER A 486 -2.07 3.15 -31.59
C SER A 486 -1.68 1.82 -30.95
N THR A 487 -2.60 1.11 -30.30
CA THR A 487 -2.34 -0.25 -29.80
C THR A 487 -2.20 -1.27 -30.96
N SER A 488 -2.64 -0.93 -32.17
CA SER A 488 -2.52 -1.68 -33.42
C SER A 488 -1.12 -1.57 -34.02
N GLU A 489 -0.35 -0.58 -33.58
CA GLU A 489 1.07 -0.41 -33.89
C GLU A 489 1.98 -1.15 -32.90
N LEU A 490 1.40 -1.93 -31.97
CA LEU A 490 2.14 -2.96 -31.26
C LEU A 490 2.54 -4.01 -32.27
N LYS A 491 3.70 -3.77 -32.91
CA LYS A 491 4.29 -4.68 -33.87
C LYS A 491 4.32 -6.08 -33.27
N PRO A 492 4.12 -7.14 -34.09
CA PRO A 492 4.37 -8.49 -33.64
C PRO A 492 5.71 -8.50 -32.91
N ILE A 493 5.73 -9.10 -31.73
CA ILE A 493 6.99 -9.16 -30.99
C ILE A 493 7.93 -9.97 -31.88
N PHE A 494 9.19 -9.60 -32.01
CA PHE A 494 10.14 -10.34 -32.82
C PHE A 494 11.02 -11.15 -31.87
N ASP A 495 11.27 -12.42 -32.20
CA ASP A 495 12.23 -13.19 -31.43
C ASP A 495 13.65 -12.63 -31.69
N ILE A 496 14.63 -13.16 -30.97
CA ILE A 496 16.05 -12.79 -31.17
C ILE A 496 16.57 -13.07 -32.60
N HIS A 497 15.79 -13.76 -33.43
CA HIS A 497 16.08 -14.10 -34.82
C HIS A 497 15.27 -13.26 -35.82
N GLY A 498 14.46 -12.30 -35.35
CA GLY A 498 13.63 -11.46 -36.21
C GLY A 498 12.36 -12.13 -36.72
N ASN A 499 11.93 -13.25 -36.13
CA ASN A 499 10.68 -13.92 -36.50
C ASN A 499 9.48 -13.28 -35.78
N VAL A 500 8.41 -13.07 -36.54
CA VAL A 500 7.11 -12.56 -36.06
C VAL A 500 6.52 -13.52 -35.02
N ILE A 501 6.39 -13.05 -33.79
CA ILE A 501 5.55 -13.64 -32.74
C ILE A 501 4.23 -12.89 -32.74
N THR A 502 3.13 -13.64 -32.75
CA THR A 502 1.77 -13.10 -32.59
C THR A 502 1.71 -12.20 -31.35
N GLY A 503 1.44 -10.91 -31.55
CA GLY A 503 1.38 -9.92 -30.48
C GLY A 503 0.16 -10.12 -29.56
N PRO A 504 0.02 -9.32 -28.48
CA PRO A 504 -1.09 -9.42 -27.54
C PRO A 504 -2.48 -9.12 -28.11
N PHE A 505 -2.55 -8.70 -29.37
CA PHE A 505 -3.75 -8.16 -30.01
C PHE A 505 -4.14 -8.91 -31.30
N ASP A 506 -3.36 -9.92 -31.73
CA ASP A 506 -3.69 -10.72 -32.91
C ASP A 506 -4.51 -11.96 -32.52
N LYS A 507 -5.83 -11.88 -32.70
CA LYS A 507 -6.68 -13.08 -32.77
C LYS A 507 -6.29 -13.88 -34.01
N LYS A 508 -5.96 -15.17 -33.86
CA LYS A 508 -6.06 -16.10 -34.99
C LYS A 508 -7.51 -16.09 -35.45
N SER A 509 -7.80 -15.45 -36.58
CA SER A 509 -9.02 -15.70 -37.33
C SER A 509 -9.00 -17.15 -37.77
N GLY A 510 -9.65 -18.02 -36.98
CA GLY A 510 -9.95 -19.38 -37.39
C GLY A 510 -10.94 -19.34 -38.54
N LEU A 511 -10.43 -19.18 -39.76
CA LEU A 511 -11.14 -19.59 -40.96
C LEU A 511 -11.10 -21.12 -41.00
N HIS A 512 -12.07 -21.74 -40.33
CA HIS A 512 -12.59 -23.02 -40.82
C HIS A 512 -13.37 -22.71 -42.10
N GLU A 513 -12.71 -22.83 -43.25
CA GLU A 513 -13.44 -23.07 -44.50
C GLU A 513 -14.00 -24.49 -44.43
N VAL A 514 -15.30 -24.54 -44.16
CA VAL A 514 -16.15 -25.65 -44.59
C VAL A 514 -16.59 -25.31 -46.00
N VAL A 515 -15.98 -25.95 -47.01
CA VAL A 515 -16.62 -26.68 -48.12
C VAL A 515 -15.63 -27.74 -48.60
#